data_AF-A0A9E2FF44-F1
#
_entry.id   AF-A0A9E2FF44-F1
#
_cell.length_a   1.000
_cell.length_b   1.000
_cell.length_c   1.000
_cell.angle_alpha   90.00
_cell.angle_beta   90.00
_cell.angle_gamma   90.00
#
_symmetry.space_group_name_H-M   'P 1'
#
loop_
_entity.id
_entity.type
_entity.pdbx_description
1 polymer ?
#
loop_
_entity_poly.entity_id
_entity_poly.type
_entity_poly.pdbx_seq_one_letter_code
_entity_poly.pdbx_strand_id
1 'polypeptide(L)' 'MTILVTGGAGFIGSNFVLDWLALHDEPVVNLDALTY' A
#
# COMPACT_ATOMS: atom_id res chain seq x y z
N MET A 1 -2.50 4.60 13.44
CA MET A 1 -1.07 4.26 13.23
C MET A 1 -0.71 4.56 11.78
N THR A 2 0.56 4.79 11.42
CA THR A 2 0.94 4.86 9.99
C THR A 2 1.57 3.55 9.58
N ILE A 3 1.12 2.97 8.46
CA ILE A 3 1.69 1.73 7.92
C ILE A 3 2.59 2.03 6.71
N LEU A 4 3.73 1.35 6.65
CA LEU A 4 4.63 1.37 5.51
C LEU A 4 4.45 0.09 4.70
N VAL A 5 4.10 0.23 3.43
CA VAL A 5 3.96 -0.87 2.48
C VAL A 5 5.11 -0.78 1.49
N THR A 6 5.87 -1.86 1.34
CA THR A 6 6.89 -1.98 0.29
C THR A 6 6.36 -2.81 -0.87
N GLY A 7 6.56 -2.37 -2.11
CA GLY A 7 6.06 -3.10 -3.28
C GLY A 7 4.54 -2.92 -3.51
N GLY A 8 3.96 -1.81 -3.04
CA GLY A 8 2.53 -1.52 -3.13
C GLY A 8 2.01 -1.28 -4.55
N ALA A 9 2.89 -1.13 -5.55
CA ALA A 9 2.47 -1.06 -6.96
C ALA A 9 2.36 -2.44 -7.63
N GLY A 10 2.75 -3.52 -6.95
CA GLY A 10 2.57 -4.89 -7.43
C GLY A 10 1.12 -5.39 -7.30
N PHE A 11 0.83 -6.57 -7.83
CA PHE A 11 -0.52 -7.18 -7.79
C PHE A 11 -1.05 -7.31 -6.35
N ILE A 12 -0.27 -7.89 -5.44
CA ILE A 12 -0.68 -8.09 -4.05
C ILE A 12 -0.71 -6.76 -3.29
N GLY A 13 0.36 -5.97 -3.44
CA GLY A 13 0.52 -4.71 -2.72
C GLY A 13 -0.59 -3.71 -3.02
N SER A 14 -0.99 -3.59 -4.28
CA SER A 14 -2.05 -2.65 -4.69
C SER A 14 -3.42 -3.03 -4.13
N ASN A 15 -3.79 -4.32 -4.18
CA ASN A 15 -5.04 -4.80 -3.56
C ASN A 15 -5.02 -4.60 -2.03
N PHE A 16 -3.90 -4.91 -1.37
CA PHE A 16 -3.76 -4.66 0.07
C PHE A 16 -3.97 -3.18 0.42
N VAL A 17 -3.36 -2.25 -0.32
CA VAL A 17 -3.51 -0.80 -0.07
C VAL A 17 -4.95 -0.36 -0.27
N LEU A 18 -5.63 -0.85 -1.31
CA LEU A 18 -7.03 -0.53 -1.57
C LEU A 18 -7.95 -1.05 -0.47
N ASP A 19 -7.79 -2.31 -0.08
CA ASP A 19 -8.58 -2.94 0.99
C ASP A 19 -8.34 -2.25 2.33
N TRP A 20 -7.09 -1.87 2.63
CA TRP A 20 -6.75 -1.17 3.87
C TRP A 20 -7.42 0.20 3.96
N LEU A 21 -7.34 0.99 2.88
CA LEU A 21 -7.98 2.31 2.83
C LEU A 21 -9.51 2.24 2.87
N ALA A 22 -10.10 1.12 2.44
CA ALA A 22 -11.54 0.91 2.51
C ALA A 22 -12.04 0.59 3.94
N LEU A 23 -11.20 -0.06 4.76
CA LEU A 23 -11.56 -0.54 6.09
C LEU A 23 -11.06 0.35 7.24
N HIS A 24 -10.05 1.17 6.97
CA HIS A 24 -9.33 1.93 7.99
C HIS A 24 -9.13 3.38 7.57
N ASP A 25 -9.38 4.31 8.49
CA ASP A 25 -9.03 5.72 8.34
C ASP A 25 -7.62 6.00 8.89
N GLU A 26 -6.65 5.22 8.40
CA GLU A 26 -5.26 5.30 8.84
C GLU A 26 -4.33 5.61 7.65
N PRO A 27 -3.30 6.45 7.83
CA PRO A 27 -2.38 6.77 6.75
C PRO A 27 -1.57 5.56 6.27
N VAL A 28 -1.48 5.41 4.95
CA VAL A 28 -0.65 4.40 4.27
C VAL A 28 0.47 5.10 3.49
N VAL A 29 1.70 4.66 3.70
CA VAL A 29 2.87 5.10 2.91
C VAL A 29 3.32 3.93 2.06
N ASN A 30 3.28 4.06 0.74
CA ASN A 30 3.81 3.08 -0.20
C ASN A 30 5.23 3.46 -0.65
N LEU A 31 6.19 2.55 -0.50
CA LEU A 31 7.54 2.65 -1.04
C LEU A 31 7.74 1.57 -2.11
N ASP A 32 7.98 2.00 -3.35
CA ASP A 32 8.17 1.09 -4.48
C ASP A 32 9.34 1.57 -5.35
N ALA A 33 10.09 0.63 -5.92
CA ALA A 33 11.25 0.92 -6.75
C ALA A 33 10.89 1.15 -8.23
N LEU A 34 9.67 0.77 -8.66
CA LEU A 34 9.09 0.99 -10.00
C LEU A 34 10.10 0.83 -11.16
N THR A 35 10.90 -0.24 -11.15
CA THR A 35 11.99 -0.47 -12.11
C THR A 35 11.55 -1.14 -13.41
N TYR A 36 10.32 -0.87 -13.85
CA TYR A 36 9.74 -1.46 -15.06
C TYR A 36 9.96 -0.58 -16.30
#